data_AF-A0A2H5PRQ3-F1
#
_entry.id   AF-A0A2H5PRQ3-F1
#
_cell.length_a   1.000
_cell.length_b   1.000
_cell.length_c   1.000
_cell.angle_alpha   90.00
_cell.angle_beta   90.00
_cell.angle_gamma   90.00
#
_symmetry.space_group_name_H-M   'P 1'
#
loop_
_entity.id
_entity.type
_entity.pdbx_description
1 polymer ?
#
loop_
_entity_poly.entity_id
_entity_poly.type
_entity_poly.pdbx_seq_one_letter_code
_entity_poly.pdbx_strand_id
1 'polypeptide(L)'
;MEKQDKTCYESQHIVGNLYREVNGIAPSTTTIKSFAKEVAMQFYDTDMEVNGFKEVAMQFDGFKYRTEYDNKLGNLMDYYGIKTEAEMLSRCIMEMAKSFDKKRDLEAISFSVRSLRKEARAWFNKKKNDSDSSHKDV
;
A
#
# COMPACT_ATOMS: atom_id res chain seq x y z
N MET A 1 8.20 -17.34 16.32
CA MET A 1 8.06 -16.47 17.51
C MET A 1 8.78 -17.17 18.65
N GLU A 2 9.80 -16.51 19.21
CA GLU A 2 10.54 -16.98 20.38
C GLU A 2 9.56 -17.40 21.47
N LYS A 3 9.70 -18.64 21.95
CA LYS A 3 8.90 -19.15 23.07
C LYS A 3 9.73 -18.86 24.32
N GLN A 4 9.28 -17.90 25.13
CA GLN A 4 10.00 -17.40 26.31
C GLN A 4 10.39 -18.51 27.31
N ASP A 5 9.67 -19.63 27.32
CA ASP A 5 9.90 -20.78 28.21
C ASP A 5 10.80 -21.88 27.63
N LYS A 6 11.47 -21.67 26.49
CA LYS A 6 12.34 -22.71 25.89
C LYS A 6 13.76 -22.20 25.72
N THR A 7 14.73 -22.99 26.19
CA THR A 7 16.15 -22.78 25.89
C THR A 7 16.37 -22.89 24.39
N CYS A 8 16.60 -21.76 23.72
CA CYS A 8 16.98 -21.76 22.31
C CYS A 8 18.39 -22.32 22.15
N TYR A 9 18.57 -23.22 21.18
CA TYR A 9 19.90 -23.73 20.82
C TYR A 9 20.77 -22.58 20.29
N GLU A 10 21.90 -22.32 20.93
CA GLU A 10 22.87 -21.33 20.48
C GLU A 10 23.67 -21.87 19.28
N SER A 11 23.22 -21.54 18.08
CA SER A 11 23.99 -21.84 16.87
C SER A 11 25.30 -21.05 16.86
N GLN A 12 26.42 -21.75 16.68
CA GLN A 12 27.75 -21.16 16.47
C GLN A 12 28.04 -20.81 15.00
N HIS A 13 27.11 -21.11 14.09
CA HIS A 13 27.28 -20.79 12.67
C HIS A 13 27.01 -19.30 12.40
N ILE A 14 27.58 -18.81 11.29
CA ILE A 14 27.55 -17.40 10.87
C ILE A 14 26.13 -16.82 10.89
N VAL A 15 25.14 -17.57 10.40
CA VAL A 15 23.73 -17.13 10.40
C VAL A 15 23.17 -16.94 11.82
N GLY A 16 23.54 -17.82 12.76
CA GLY A 16 23.13 -17.70 14.16
C GLY A 16 23.79 -16.51 14.87
N ASN A 17 25.07 -16.27 14.57
CA ASN A 17 25.80 -15.11 15.09
C ASN A 17 25.18 -13.81 14.57
N LEU A 18 24.94 -13.71 13.26
CA LEU A 18 24.34 -12.55 12.63
C LEU A 18 22.92 -12.30 13.14
N TYR A 19 22.12 -13.35 13.33
CA TYR A 19 20.78 -13.22 13.90
C TYR A 19 20.84 -12.60 15.30
N ARG A 20 21.66 -13.11 16.22
CA ARG A 20 21.76 -12.56 17.59
C ARG A 20 22.25 -11.12 17.62
N GLU A 21 23.20 -10.78 16.74
CA GLU A 21 23.74 -9.43 16.63
C GLU A 21 22.66 -8.44 16.15
N VAL A 22 21.78 -8.86 15.24
CA VAL A 22 20.69 -8.02 14.71
C VAL A 22 19.42 -8.04 15.58
N ASN A 23 19.15 -9.12 16.32
CA ASN A 23 17.90 -9.35 17.07
C ASN A 23 17.64 -8.28 18.16
N GLY A 24 18.67 -7.57 18.63
CA GLY A 24 18.55 -6.47 19.60
C GLY A 24 18.71 -5.07 19.00
N ILE A 25 19.16 -4.95 17.75
CA ILE A 25 19.38 -3.67 17.05
C ILE A 25 18.14 -3.26 16.28
N ALA A 26 17.47 -4.25 15.67
CA ALA A 26 16.23 -4.01 14.95
C ALA A 26 15.12 -3.69 15.97
N PRO A 27 14.48 -2.52 15.90
CA PRO A 27 13.28 -2.26 16.70
C PRO A 27 12.27 -3.37 16.41
N SER A 28 11.87 -4.12 17.45
CA SER A 28 10.91 -5.23 17.37
C SER A 28 9.57 -4.81 16.76
N THR A 29 9.32 -3.50 16.78
CA THR A 29 8.37 -2.82 15.94
C THR A 29 9.17 -1.86 15.06
N THR A 30 9.38 -2.20 13.80
CA THR A 30 9.58 -1.15 12.78
C THR A 30 8.33 -0.29 12.84
N THR A 31 8.31 0.72 13.71
CA THR A 31 7.40 1.84 13.60
C THR A 31 7.75 2.44 12.26
N ILE A 32 7.01 2.02 11.24
CA ILE A 32 7.00 2.66 9.94
C ILE A 32 6.66 4.10 10.29
N LYS A 33 7.67 4.97 10.33
CA LYS A 33 7.45 6.40 10.50
C LYS A 33 6.50 6.76 9.37
N SER A 34 5.33 7.26 9.72
CA SER A 34 4.38 7.73 8.73
C SER A 34 5.13 8.70 7.83
N PHE A 35 5.19 8.38 6.54
CA PHE A 35 5.81 9.24 5.55
C PHE A 35 4.89 10.46 5.37
N ALA A 36 5.00 11.40 6.31
CA ALA A 36 4.20 12.60 6.35
C ALA A 36 4.62 13.55 5.22
N LYS A 37 3.68 14.38 4.77
CA LYS A 37 3.91 15.37 3.70
C LYS A 37 5.14 16.25 3.98
N GLU A 38 5.37 16.62 5.24
CA GLU A 38 6.51 17.43 5.65
C GLU A 38 7.85 16.75 5.35
N VAL A 39 7.95 15.45 5.64
CA VAL A 39 9.14 14.64 5.33
C VAL A 39 9.30 14.51 3.82
N ALA A 40 8.21 14.28 3.09
CA ALA A 40 8.23 14.17 1.63
C ALA A 40 8.77 15.44 0.96
N MET A 41 8.39 16.62 1.47
CA MET A 41 8.84 17.91 0.93
C MET A 41 10.33 18.17 1.13
N GLN A 42 10.96 17.57 2.15
CA GLN A 42 12.40 17.73 2.39
C GLN A 42 13.26 16.99 1.35
N PHE A 43 12.72 15.92 0.75
CA PHE A 43 13.41 15.10 -0.25
C PHE A 43 12.84 15.27 -1.65
N TYR A 44 12.00 16.28 -1.87
CA TYR A 44 11.37 16.52 -3.15
C TYR A 44 12.39 17.10 -4.15
N ASP A 45 12.57 16.43 -5.28
CA ASP A 45 13.44 16.90 -6.36
C ASP A 45 12.65 17.82 -7.28
N THR A 46 13.02 19.10 -7.28
CA THR A 46 12.39 20.13 -8.10
C THR A 46 12.63 19.91 -9.59
N ASP A 47 13.72 19.21 -9.97
CA ASP A 47 14.03 18.92 -11.37
C ASP A 47 13.05 17.87 -11.97
N MET A 48 12.28 17.16 -11.13
CA MET A 48 11.21 16.26 -11.57
C MET A 48 9.87 16.98 -11.85
N GLU A 49 9.78 18.30 -11.68
CA GLU A 49 8.56 19.06 -11.99
C GLU A 49 8.33 19.14 -13.52
N VAL A 50 7.25 18.51 -13.98
CA VAL A 50 6.82 18.60 -15.38
C VAL A 50 5.83 19.74 -15.55
N ASN A 51 6.16 20.73 -16.38
CA ASN A 51 5.25 21.82 -16.72
C ASN A 51 3.91 21.27 -17.24
N GLY A 52 2.80 21.80 -16.71
CA GLY A 52 1.44 21.35 -17.05
C GLY A 52 0.94 20.16 -16.23
N PHE A 53 1.76 19.51 -15.39
CA PHE A 53 1.31 18.41 -14.52
C PHE A 53 0.14 18.85 -13.61
N LYS A 54 0.23 20.06 -13.05
CA LYS A 54 -0.80 20.60 -12.16
C LYS A 54 -2.10 20.85 -12.92
N GLU A 55 -2.01 21.33 -14.16
CA GLU A 55 -3.16 21.54 -15.04
C GLU A 55 -3.80 20.21 -15.39
N VAL A 56 -3.04 19.21 -15.82
CA VAL A 56 -3.54 17.85 -16.08
C VAL A 56 -4.17 17.25 -14.83
N ALA A 57 -3.52 17.33 -13.67
CA ALA A 57 -4.06 16.82 -12.41
C ALA A 57 -5.36 17.50 -11.99
N MET A 58 -5.49 18.81 -12.25
CA MET A 58 -6.70 19.60 -12.01
C MET A 58 -7.80 19.32 -13.04
N GLN A 59 -7.48 19.22 -14.33
CA GLN A 59 -8.43 18.98 -15.42
C GLN A 59 -8.99 17.55 -15.40
N PHE A 60 -8.18 16.58 -15.03
CA PHE A 60 -8.57 15.17 -15.03
C PHE A 60 -9.33 14.74 -13.78
N ASP A 61 -9.70 15.64 -12.86
CA ASP A 61 -10.23 15.27 -11.54
C ASP A 61 -9.33 14.21 -10.86
N GLY A 62 -8.03 14.21 -11.14
CA GLY A 62 -7.12 13.15 -10.71
C GLY A 62 -7.12 12.99 -9.19
N PHE A 63 -7.25 14.12 -8.48
CA PHE A 63 -7.42 14.17 -7.04
C PHE A 63 -8.72 13.52 -6.55
N LYS A 64 -9.81 13.64 -7.31
CA LYS A 64 -11.10 13.03 -6.97
C LYS A 64 -11.01 11.51 -7.06
N TYR A 65 -10.50 10.98 -8.18
CA TYR A 65 -10.37 9.53 -8.37
C TYR A 65 -9.37 8.92 -7.41
N ARG A 66 -8.27 9.63 -7.10
CA ARG A 66 -7.34 9.22 -6.05
C ARG A 66 -8.05 9.14 -4.70
N THR A 67 -8.72 10.21 -4.28
CA THR A 67 -9.44 10.24 -2.99
C THR A 67 -10.50 9.14 -2.92
N GLU A 68 -11.23 8.89 -4.00
CA GLU A 68 -12.25 7.84 -4.07
C GLU A 68 -11.64 6.44 -3.99
N TYR A 69 -10.49 6.21 -4.64
CA TYR A 69 -9.72 4.98 -4.51
C TYR A 69 -9.20 4.80 -3.08
N ASP A 70 -8.58 5.82 -2.49
CA ASP A 70 -8.00 5.80 -1.14
C ASP A 70 -9.10 5.51 -0.10
N ASN A 71 -10.29 6.11 -0.24
CA ASN A 71 -11.44 5.85 0.63
C ASN A 71 -11.92 4.40 0.53
N LYS A 72 -12.04 3.85 -0.68
CA LYS A 72 -12.47 2.45 -0.88
C LYS A 72 -11.43 1.46 -0.34
N LEU A 73 -10.15 1.79 -0.52
CA LEU A 73 -9.04 1.01 -0.02
C LEU A 73 -9.02 1.01 1.52
N GLY A 74 -9.20 2.17 2.14
CA GLY A 74 -9.33 2.34 3.59
C GLY A 74 -10.50 1.53 4.15
N ASN A 75 -11.68 1.61 3.53
CA ASN A 75 -12.84 0.80 3.93
C ASN A 75 -12.54 -0.72 3.89
N LEU A 76 -11.74 -1.17 2.91
CA LEU A 76 -11.33 -2.57 2.79
C LEU A 76 -10.35 -2.95 3.90
N MET A 77 -9.38 -2.07 4.19
CA MET A 77 -8.43 -2.23 5.29
C MET A 77 -9.15 -2.33 6.63
N ASP A 78 -10.11 -1.45 6.89
CA ASP A 78 -10.91 -1.44 8.13
C ASP A 78 -11.80 -2.68 8.25
N TYR A 79 -12.41 -3.14 7.15
CA TYR A 79 -13.25 -4.33 7.14
C TYR A 79 -12.47 -5.60 7.55
N TYR A 80 -11.28 -5.77 6.98
CA TYR A 80 -10.42 -6.93 7.26
C TYR A 80 -9.46 -6.72 8.44
N GLY A 81 -9.38 -5.50 8.97
CA GLY A 81 -8.47 -5.16 10.06
C GLY A 81 -6.99 -5.21 9.67
N ILE A 82 -6.67 -4.84 8.42
CA ILE A 82 -5.31 -4.73 7.88
C ILE A 82 -4.80 -3.32 8.14
N LYS A 83 -3.59 -3.19 8.68
CA LYS A 83 -3.06 -1.88 9.12
C LYS A 83 -2.43 -1.09 7.98
N THR A 84 -1.84 -1.76 6.99
CA THR A 84 -1.10 -1.08 5.92
C THR A 84 -1.58 -1.46 4.52
N GLU A 85 -1.56 -0.49 3.60
CA GLU A 85 -1.85 -0.73 2.18
C GLU A 85 -0.88 -1.74 1.57
N ALA A 86 0.40 -1.67 1.95
CA ALA A 86 1.43 -2.57 1.45
C ALA A 86 1.10 -4.04 1.74
N GLU A 87 0.64 -4.38 2.95
CA GLU A 87 0.18 -5.74 3.28
C GLU A 87 -0.97 -6.19 2.39
N MET A 88 -1.94 -5.29 2.17
CA MET A 88 -3.12 -5.59 1.37
C MET A 88 -2.80 -5.77 -0.12
N LEU A 89 -1.88 -4.97 -0.68
CA LEU A 89 -1.47 -5.06 -2.09
C LEU A 89 -0.47 -6.18 -2.36
N SER A 90 0.45 -6.45 -1.43
CA SER A 90 1.49 -7.48 -1.55
C SER A 90 0.99 -8.87 -1.22
N ARG A 91 -0.23 -8.99 -0.68
CA ARG A 91 -0.81 -10.25 -0.19
C ARG A 91 -0.02 -10.85 1.00
N CYS A 92 0.91 -10.08 1.58
CA CYS A 92 1.71 -10.49 2.73
C CYS A 92 1.08 -9.93 4.01
N ILE A 93 -0.01 -10.56 4.46
CA ILE A 93 -0.72 -10.12 5.67
C ILE A 93 -0.02 -10.69 6.90
N MET A 94 0.61 -9.83 7.68
CA MET A 94 1.32 -10.22 8.90
C MET A 94 0.36 -10.51 10.06
N GLU A 95 -0.64 -9.64 10.25
CA GLU A 95 -1.58 -9.70 11.36
C GLU A 95 -2.98 -9.24 10.90
N MET A 96 -4.03 -10.02 11.15
CA MET A 96 -5.42 -9.60 10.95
C MET A 96 -6.08 -9.41 12.30
N ALA A 97 -6.81 -8.30 12.48
CA ALA A 97 -7.44 -7.97 13.76
C ALA A 97 -8.65 -8.87 14.13
N LYS A 98 -9.09 -9.77 13.23
CA LYS A 98 -10.26 -10.64 13.41
C LYS A 98 -9.93 -12.11 13.16
N SER A 99 -10.72 -12.99 13.78
CA SER A 99 -10.68 -14.45 13.62
C SER A 99 -11.12 -14.89 12.22
N PHE A 100 -10.29 -14.57 11.23
CA PHE A 100 -10.48 -14.92 9.83
C PHE A 100 -9.75 -16.24 9.52
N ASP A 101 -10.41 -17.12 8.76
CA ASP A 101 -9.83 -18.32 8.18
C ASP A 101 -8.86 -17.89 7.07
N LYS A 102 -7.57 -17.80 7.42
CA LYS A 102 -6.47 -17.30 6.58
C LYS A 102 -6.51 -17.70 5.11
N LYS A 103 -7.01 -18.88 4.74
CA LYS A 103 -7.09 -19.33 3.34
C LYS A 103 -8.28 -18.74 2.58
N ARG A 104 -9.49 -18.77 3.15
CA ARG A 104 -10.69 -18.30 2.44
C ARG A 104 -10.70 -16.77 2.38
N ASP A 105 -10.29 -16.13 3.47
CA ASP A 105 -10.32 -14.68 3.57
C ASP A 105 -9.23 -14.03 2.74
N LEU A 106 -8.08 -14.68 2.54
CA LEU A 106 -7.04 -14.17 1.64
C LEU A 106 -7.48 -14.17 0.17
N GLU A 107 -8.26 -15.17 -0.25
CA GLU A 107 -8.86 -15.18 -1.58
C GLU A 107 -9.90 -14.06 -1.73
N ALA A 108 -10.78 -13.89 -0.73
CA ALA A 108 -11.76 -12.80 -0.71
C ALA A 108 -11.08 -11.41 -0.76
N ILE A 109 -10.06 -11.17 0.05
CA ILE A 109 -9.27 -9.93 0.04
C ILE A 109 -8.67 -9.71 -1.35
N SER A 110 -8.04 -10.73 -1.93
CA SER A 110 -7.40 -10.62 -3.24
C SER A 110 -8.41 -10.33 -4.35
N PHE A 111 -9.61 -10.91 -4.28
CA PHE A 111 -10.70 -10.63 -5.19
C PHE A 111 -11.18 -9.18 -5.07
N SER A 112 -11.40 -8.71 -3.84
CA SER A 112 -11.83 -7.34 -3.56
C SER A 112 -10.82 -6.30 -4.04
N VAL A 113 -9.52 -6.48 -3.75
CA VAL A 113 -8.44 -5.62 -4.24
C VAL A 113 -8.39 -5.64 -5.77
N ARG A 114 -8.53 -6.81 -6.40
CA ARG A 114 -8.53 -6.93 -7.86
C ARG A 114 -9.73 -6.23 -8.49
N SER A 115 -10.90 -6.31 -7.85
CA SER A 115 -12.11 -5.61 -8.26
C SER A 115 -11.92 -4.10 -8.18
N LEU A 116 -11.42 -3.57 -7.06
CA LEU A 116 -11.10 -2.16 -6.89
C LEU A 116 -10.13 -1.64 -7.94
N ARG A 117 -9.06 -2.41 -8.24
CA ARG A 117 -8.11 -2.07 -9.32
C ARG A 117 -8.77 -2.05 -10.71
N LYS A 118 -9.73 -2.95 -10.97
CA LYS A 118 -10.49 -2.94 -12.24
C LYS A 118 -11.37 -1.70 -12.34
N GLU A 119 -12.06 -1.36 -11.26
CA GLU A 119 -12.92 -0.19 -11.19
C GLU A 119 -12.12 1.11 -11.41
N ALA A 120 -10.99 1.25 -10.71
CA ALA A 120 -10.10 2.40 -10.88
C ALA A 120 -9.64 2.56 -12.34
N ARG A 121 -9.22 1.46 -12.99
CA ARG A 121 -8.85 1.50 -14.41
C ARG A 121 -10.02 1.90 -15.32
N ALA A 122 -11.24 1.48 -15.00
CA ALA A 122 -12.41 1.83 -15.78
C ALA A 122 -12.71 3.34 -15.71
N TRP A 123 -12.50 3.99 -14.56
CA TRP A 123 -12.65 5.44 -14.42
C TRP A 123 -11.72 6.22 -15.35
N PHE A 124 -10.45 5.81 -15.42
CA PHE A 124 -9.47 6.43 -16.32
C PHE A 124 -9.82 6.20 -17.79
N ASN A 125 -10.24 4.99 -18.16
CA ASN A 125 -10.59 4.65 -19.54
C ASN A 125 -11.86 5.36 -20.02
N LYS A 126 -12.85 5.55 -19.15
CA LYS A 126 -14.09 6.27 -19.49
C LYS A 126 -13.81 7.72 -19.88
N LYS A 127 -12.96 8.40 -19.10
CA LYS A 127 -12.61 9.81 -19.34
C LYS A 127 -11.79 10.03 -20.62
N LYS A 128 -11.01 9.03 -21.06
CA LYS A 128 -10.33 9.06 -22.37
C LYS A 128 -11.34 9.12 -23.52
N ASN A 129 -12.43 8.36 -23.44
CA ASN A 129 -13.46 8.37 -24.48
C ASN A 129 -14.28 9.67 -24.50
N ASP A 130 -14.49 10.29 -23.33
CA ASP A 130 -15.20 11.57 -23.21
C ASP A 130 -14.37 12.76 -23.72
N SER A 131 -13.04 12.65 -23.73
CA SER A 131 -12.14 13.70 -24.27
C SER A 131 -11.87 13.57 -25.77
N ASP A 132 -11.86 12.34 -26.32
CA ASP A 132 -11.68 12.08 -27.77
C ASP A 132 -12.91 12.46 -28.61
N SER A 133 -14.09 12.62 -27.99
CA SER A 133 -15.32 13.05 -28.67
C SER A 133 -15.38 14.56 -28.91
N SER A 134 -14.49 15.34 -28.28
CA SER A 134 -14.50 16.81 -28.34
C SER A 134 -13.57 17.41 -29.40
N HIS A 135 -12.89 16.57 -30.20
CA HIS A 135 -11.89 17.01 -31.19
C HIS A 135 -12.22 16.62 -32.65
N LYS A 136 -13.51 16.39 -32.94
CA LYS A 136 -14.04 16.27 -34.30
C LYS A 136 -15.16 17.28 -34.46
N ASP A 137 -14.82 18.50 -34.85
CA ASP A 137 -15.66 19.48 -35.55
C ASP A 137 -14.91 20.83 -35.63
N VAL A 138 -13.94 20.94 -36.54
CA VAL A 138 -13.57 22.18 -37.28
C VAL A 138 -13.03 21.76 -38.65
#